data_AF-A0A350PIR4-F1
#
_entry.id   AF-A0A350PIR4-F1
#
_cell.length_a   1.000
_cell.length_b   1.000
_cell.length_c   1.000
_cell.angle_alpha   90.00
_cell.angle_beta   90.00
_cell.angle_gamma   90.00
#
_symmetry.space_group_name_H-M   'P 1'
#
loop_
_entity.id
_entity.type
_entity.pdbx_description
1 polymer ?
#
loop_
_entity_poly.entity_id
_entity_poly.type
_entity_poly.pdbx_seq_one_letter_code
_entity_poly.pdbx_strand_id
1 'polypeptide(L)'
;PEGLSACWAPVPYLADREIEYASLYCGGKTPDQVCPEELRDEWEQISDKMKAYYRSLMLARVDLNENCFFDLVPPRFLAEYCRMRVEITKHVLETYEKPENYDYLLKMTKLLTKISHNELNIDLSSLNSVMHRENARRFRKKAENLPKYISYNLFGTKTGRLSTKKGSFPIMNINKEYRSIVKPKNDYFLELDFNAAEVRTLLALAGSKQPRMDIHAWNLAQGMGDNVESREDAKKAFFSWLYDEKKINNNLEEIYHRNQVRESHFKNNKVTTPFGNTMEADHHHALSYLIQGTTAEMVLRQAIKIDEFLKDYKSFISFTIHDSVVVDISKDETHLARKLVSIFGDTELGHFLVNSSVGSDFGNMRGANK
;
A
#
# COMPACT_ATOMS: atom_id res chain seq x y z
N PRO A 1 -4.23 -25.00 15.71
CA PRO A 1 -5.29 -25.61 16.55
C PRO A 1 -6.41 -26.20 15.69
N GLU A 2 -6.85 -27.43 15.97
CA GLU A 2 -8.06 -27.99 15.34
C GLU A 2 -9.30 -27.16 15.74
N GLY A 3 -10.24 -26.97 14.82
CA GLY A 3 -11.48 -26.22 15.07
C GLY A 3 -11.35 -24.68 15.11
N LEU A 4 -10.19 -24.11 14.80
CA LEU A 4 -10.02 -22.65 14.74
C LEU A 4 -10.76 -22.08 13.51
N SER A 5 -11.86 -21.35 13.73
CA SER A 5 -12.68 -20.72 12.69
C SER A 5 -12.43 -19.22 12.52
N ALA A 6 -11.95 -18.53 13.56
CA ALA A 6 -11.68 -17.10 13.52
C ALA A 6 -10.52 -16.70 14.43
N CYS A 7 -9.84 -15.61 14.09
CA CYS A 7 -8.86 -14.98 14.97
C CYS A 7 -8.78 -13.46 14.72
N TRP A 8 -7.91 -12.78 15.46
CA TRP A 8 -7.82 -11.32 15.35
C TRP A 8 -7.27 -10.86 14.01
N ALA A 9 -6.09 -11.33 13.60
CA ALA A 9 -5.39 -10.84 12.41
C ALA A 9 -4.70 -11.97 11.65
N PRO A 10 -4.47 -11.83 10.33
CA PRO A 10 -3.76 -12.80 9.52
C PRO A 10 -2.35 -13.08 10.04
N VAL A 11 -1.98 -14.35 10.07
CA VAL A 11 -0.64 -14.82 10.43
C VAL A 11 -0.15 -15.86 9.42
N PRO A 12 1.15 -15.87 9.07
CA PRO A 12 1.67 -16.72 7.98
C PRO A 12 1.37 -18.21 8.14
N TYR A 13 1.50 -18.75 9.36
CA TYR A 13 1.30 -20.19 9.63
C TYR A 13 -0.18 -20.65 9.57
N LEU A 14 -1.12 -19.73 9.36
CA LEU A 14 -2.54 -20.02 9.16
C LEU A 14 -3.00 -19.72 7.72
N ALA A 15 -2.09 -19.46 6.78
CA ALA A 15 -2.43 -18.98 5.44
C ALA A 15 -3.34 -19.92 4.63
N ASP A 16 -3.24 -21.23 4.86
CA ASP A 16 -3.96 -22.29 4.12
C ASP A 16 -5.26 -22.75 4.83
N ARG A 17 -5.68 -22.03 5.88
CA ARG A 17 -6.89 -22.34 6.63
C ARG A 17 -8.00 -21.35 6.31
N GLU A 18 -9.22 -21.84 6.23
CA GLU A 18 -10.42 -21.01 6.16
C GLU A 18 -10.69 -20.42 7.55
N ILE A 19 -10.16 -19.22 7.78
CA ILE A 19 -10.24 -18.49 9.04
C ILE A 19 -10.70 -17.07 8.77
N GLU A 20 -11.65 -16.61 9.56
CA GLU A 20 -12.06 -15.21 9.56
C GLU A 20 -11.19 -14.35 10.48
N TYR A 21 -10.93 -13.12 10.04
CA TYR A 21 -10.05 -12.17 10.70
C TYR A 21 -10.79 -10.90 11.12
N ALA A 22 -11.04 -10.75 12.42
CA ALA A 22 -11.79 -9.64 12.99
C ALA A 22 -11.17 -8.27 12.71
N SER A 23 -9.83 -8.17 12.62
CA SER A 23 -9.14 -6.92 12.31
C SER A 23 -9.54 -6.32 10.96
N LEU A 24 -10.00 -7.15 10.02
CA LEU A 24 -10.45 -6.68 8.71
C LEU A 24 -11.88 -6.09 8.78
N TYR A 25 -12.74 -6.62 9.67
CA TYR A 25 -14.10 -6.10 9.90
C TYR A 25 -14.07 -4.68 10.45
N CYS A 26 -13.12 -4.38 11.35
CA CYS A 26 -13.01 -3.08 12.00
C CYS A 26 -12.00 -2.12 11.35
N GLY A 27 -11.58 -2.37 10.10
CA GLY A 27 -10.67 -1.49 9.36
C GLY A 27 -9.29 -1.35 10.02
N GLY A 28 -8.77 -2.43 10.58
CA GLY A 28 -7.44 -2.50 11.19
C GLY A 28 -7.29 -1.82 12.55
N LYS A 29 -8.40 -1.40 13.19
CA LYS A 29 -8.39 -0.89 14.57
C LYS A 29 -7.81 -1.96 15.52
N THR A 30 -7.19 -1.53 16.61
CA THR A 30 -6.65 -2.45 17.64
C THR A 30 -7.75 -2.92 18.59
N PRO A 31 -7.54 -4.02 19.36
CA PRO A 31 -8.48 -4.44 20.39
C PRO A 31 -8.83 -3.32 21.38
N ASP A 32 -7.86 -2.47 21.75
CA ASP A 32 -8.11 -1.32 22.63
C ASP A 32 -9.13 -0.34 22.03
N GLN A 33 -9.13 -0.14 20.71
CA GLN A 33 -9.99 0.84 20.04
C GLN A 33 -11.43 0.35 19.82
N VAL A 34 -11.66 -0.96 19.88
CA VAL A 34 -12.97 -1.57 19.59
C VAL A 34 -13.46 -2.49 20.71
N CYS A 35 -12.77 -2.49 21.85
CA CYS A 35 -13.25 -3.18 23.03
C CYS A 35 -14.64 -2.63 23.40
N PRO A 36 -15.64 -3.49 23.63
CA PRO A 36 -16.95 -3.07 24.09
C PRO A 36 -16.87 -2.46 25.49
N GLU A 37 -17.84 -1.61 25.84
CA GLU A 37 -17.81 -0.84 27.09
C GLU A 37 -17.89 -1.76 28.32
N GLU A 38 -18.65 -2.85 28.20
CA GLU A 38 -18.82 -3.86 29.25
C GLU A 38 -17.52 -4.58 29.61
N LEU A 39 -16.54 -4.62 28.68
CA LEU A 39 -15.23 -5.26 28.88
C LEU A 39 -14.09 -4.24 29.10
N ARG A 40 -14.37 -2.94 29.03
CA ARG A 40 -13.35 -1.88 29.01
C ARG A 40 -12.46 -1.91 30.24
N ASP A 41 -13.06 -1.90 31.43
CA ASP A 41 -12.32 -1.85 32.70
C ASP A 41 -11.41 -3.07 32.88
N GLU A 42 -11.91 -4.27 32.59
CA GLU A 42 -11.12 -5.51 32.65
C GLU A 42 -9.99 -5.49 31.61
N TRP A 43 -10.29 -5.06 30.37
CA TRP A 43 -9.32 -4.99 29.30
C TRP A 43 -8.19 -4.01 29.59
N GLU A 44 -8.50 -2.83 30.14
CA GLU A 44 -7.49 -1.83 30.50
C GLU A 44 -6.53 -2.37 31.55
N GLN A 45 -7.05 -2.97 32.63
CA GLN A 45 -6.22 -3.58 33.68
C GLN A 45 -5.29 -4.67 33.12
N ILE A 46 -5.83 -5.57 32.30
CA ILE A 46 -5.09 -6.68 31.71
C ILE A 46 -4.06 -6.19 30.66
N SER A 47 -4.44 -5.24 29.81
CA SER A 47 -3.58 -4.62 28.79
C SER A 47 -2.41 -3.88 29.44
N ASP A 48 -2.67 -3.12 30.50
CA ASP A 48 -1.62 -2.39 31.23
C ASP A 48 -0.68 -3.31 31.98
N LYS A 49 -1.19 -4.41 32.55
CA LYS A 49 -0.35 -5.45 33.15
C LYS A 49 0.54 -6.14 32.10
N MET A 50 0.03 -6.39 30.89
CA MET A 50 0.83 -6.92 29.76
C MET A 50 1.96 -5.95 29.37
N LYS A 51 1.65 -4.65 29.27
CA LYS A 51 2.65 -3.60 29.02
C LYS A 51 3.68 -3.51 30.15
N ALA A 52 3.26 -3.71 31.41
CA ALA A 52 4.15 -3.71 32.56
C ALA A 52 5.17 -4.86 32.50
N TYR A 53 4.75 -6.08 32.14
CA TYR A 53 5.67 -7.20 31.90
C TYR A 53 6.68 -6.89 30.80
N TYR A 54 6.22 -6.34 29.67
CA TYR A 54 7.13 -5.95 28.60
C TYR A 54 8.15 -4.91 29.07
N ARG A 55 7.69 -3.85 29.76
CA ARG A 55 8.57 -2.81 30.31
C ARG A 55 9.57 -3.38 31.32
N SER A 56 9.16 -4.29 32.21
CA SER A 56 10.09 -4.87 33.18
C SER A 56 11.21 -5.67 32.52
N LEU A 57 10.90 -6.42 31.44
CA LEU A 57 11.91 -7.17 30.69
C LEU A 57 12.88 -6.26 29.94
N MET A 58 12.37 -5.18 29.33
CA MET A 58 13.21 -4.17 28.69
C MET A 58 14.12 -3.46 29.70
N LEU A 59 13.62 -3.13 30.90
CA LEU A 59 14.42 -2.54 31.98
C LEU A 59 15.48 -3.51 32.51
N ALA A 60 15.14 -4.79 32.59
CA ALA A 60 16.09 -5.87 32.93
C ALA A 60 17.07 -6.19 31.79
N ARG A 61 16.95 -5.53 30.62
CA ARG A 61 17.77 -5.75 29.43
C ARG A 61 17.76 -7.20 28.94
N VAL A 62 16.60 -7.86 29.06
CA VAL A 62 16.41 -9.20 28.49
C VAL A 62 16.39 -9.07 26.97
N ASP A 63 17.22 -9.87 26.29
CA ASP A 63 17.21 -9.94 24.84
C ASP A 63 16.03 -10.79 24.35
N LEU A 64 15.04 -10.13 23.75
CA LEU A 64 13.86 -10.79 23.19
C LEU A 64 14.11 -11.41 21.81
N ASN A 65 15.31 -11.26 21.24
CA ASN A 65 15.73 -12.03 20.07
C ASN A 65 16.16 -13.45 20.47
N GLU A 66 16.66 -13.62 21.70
CA GLU A 66 17.07 -14.91 22.25
C GLU A 66 15.96 -15.57 23.08
N ASN A 67 15.04 -14.76 23.63
CA ASN A 67 13.98 -15.24 24.52
C ASN A 67 12.60 -14.87 23.99
N CYS A 68 11.71 -15.86 23.88
CA CYS A 68 10.31 -15.58 23.56
C CYS A 68 9.65 -14.83 24.72
N PHE A 69 9.13 -13.62 24.44
CA PHE A 69 8.43 -12.81 25.43
C PHE A 69 7.33 -13.59 26.17
N PHE A 70 6.54 -14.37 25.44
CA PHE A 70 5.42 -15.11 26.01
C PHE A 70 5.85 -16.25 26.95
N ASP A 71 7.07 -16.78 26.82
CA ASP A 71 7.58 -17.80 27.75
C ASP A 71 8.00 -17.19 29.09
N LEU A 72 8.25 -15.88 29.11
CA LEU A 72 8.67 -15.12 30.30
C LEU A 72 7.50 -14.54 31.09
N VAL A 73 6.27 -14.60 30.56
CA VAL A 73 5.07 -14.07 31.21
C VAL A 73 4.32 -15.21 31.91
N PRO A 74 3.78 -15.00 33.14
CA PRO A 74 3.07 -16.05 33.86
C PRO A 74 1.91 -16.67 33.05
N PRO A 75 1.88 -18.01 32.90
CA PRO A 75 0.87 -18.68 32.06
C PRO A 75 -0.59 -18.39 32.46
N ARG A 76 -0.86 -18.26 33.77
CA ARG A 76 -2.19 -17.88 34.26
C ARG A 76 -2.65 -16.53 33.72
N PHE A 77 -1.75 -15.54 33.71
CA PHE A 77 -2.05 -14.22 33.18
C PHE A 77 -2.19 -14.25 31.65
N LEU A 78 -1.38 -15.03 30.93
CA LEU A 78 -1.53 -15.19 29.49
C LEU A 78 -2.87 -15.81 29.10
N ALA A 79 -3.34 -16.81 29.85
CA ALA A 79 -4.66 -17.40 29.63
C ALA A 79 -5.78 -16.36 29.78
N GLU A 80 -5.69 -15.52 30.81
CA GLU A 80 -6.63 -14.41 31.04
C GLU A 80 -6.58 -13.36 29.93
N TYR A 81 -5.38 -12.94 29.52
CA TYR A 81 -5.17 -12.02 28.41
C TYR A 81 -5.74 -12.56 27.09
N CYS A 82 -5.46 -13.83 26.78
CA CYS A 82 -6.00 -14.50 25.59
C CYS A 82 -7.53 -14.62 25.64
N ARG A 83 -8.11 -14.95 26.81
CA ARG A 83 -9.57 -14.97 27.00
C ARG A 83 -10.19 -13.62 26.65
N MET A 84 -9.65 -12.52 27.19
CA MET A 84 -10.15 -11.17 26.87
C MET A 84 -10.06 -10.85 25.39
N ARG A 85 -8.94 -11.20 24.74
CA ARG A 85 -8.80 -11.00 23.29
C ARG A 85 -9.81 -11.82 22.49
N VAL A 86 -10.16 -13.03 22.93
CA VAL A 86 -11.20 -13.85 22.29
C VAL A 86 -12.55 -13.16 22.39
N GLU A 87 -12.93 -12.66 23.56
CA GLU A 87 -14.22 -11.97 23.74
C GLU A 87 -14.31 -10.68 22.89
N ILE A 88 -13.24 -9.89 22.84
CA ILE A 88 -13.19 -8.70 21.95
C ILE A 88 -13.26 -9.13 20.47
N THR A 89 -12.59 -10.23 20.08
CA THR A 89 -12.63 -10.75 18.71
C THR A 89 -14.06 -11.17 18.33
N LYS A 90 -14.76 -11.90 19.21
CA LYS A 90 -16.16 -12.29 19.01
C LYS A 90 -17.07 -11.09 18.87
N HIS A 91 -16.96 -10.13 19.79
CA HIS A 91 -17.73 -8.89 19.75
C HIS A 91 -17.60 -8.20 18.40
N VAL A 92 -16.37 -8.08 17.86
CA VAL A 92 -16.16 -7.46 16.54
C VAL A 92 -16.86 -8.26 15.43
N LEU A 93 -16.71 -9.59 15.41
CA LEU A 93 -17.31 -10.43 14.37
C LEU A 93 -18.85 -10.44 14.43
N GLU A 94 -19.44 -10.26 15.62
CA GLU A 94 -20.89 -10.26 15.83
C GLU A 94 -21.54 -8.90 15.58
N THR A 95 -20.81 -7.79 15.76
CA THR A 95 -21.37 -6.43 15.73
C THR A 95 -20.93 -5.59 14.55
N TYR A 96 -19.78 -5.87 13.93
CA TYR A 96 -19.31 -5.15 12.76
C TYR A 96 -19.79 -5.84 11.49
N GLU A 97 -20.21 -5.06 10.52
CA GLU A 97 -20.56 -5.57 9.19
C GLU A 97 -19.32 -6.08 8.46
N LYS A 98 -19.44 -7.24 7.80
CA LYS A 98 -18.38 -7.79 6.97
C LYS A 98 -18.18 -6.88 5.75
N PRO A 99 -16.98 -6.32 5.51
CA PRO A 99 -16.74 -5.48 4.35
C PRO A 99 -16.99 -6.21 3.04
N GLU A 100 -17.63 -5.57 2.06
CA GLU A 100 -17.86 -6.16 0.73
C GLU A 100 -16.54 -6.59 0.04
N ASN A 101 -15.46 -5.85 0.28
CA ASN A 101 -14.13 -6.12 -0.25
C ASN A 101 -13.25 -6.97 0.68
N TYR A 102 -13.84 -7.77 1.58
CA TYR A 102 -13.13 -8.60 2.56
C TYR A 102 -12.02 -9.46 1.94
N ASP A 103 -12.33 -10.18 0.86
CA ASP A 103 -11.36 -11.09 0.22
C ASP A 103 -10.17 -10.34 -0.35
N TYR A 104 -10.39 -9.13 -0.89
CA TYR A 104 -9.33 -8.25 -1.32
C TYR A 104 -8.44 -7.83 -0.14
N LEU A 105 -9.05 -7.37 0.97
CA LEU A 105 -8.30 -6.97 2.17
C LEU A 105 -7.47 -8.13 2.73
N LEU A 106 -8.01 -9.35 2.69
CA LEU A 106 -7.32 -10.56 3.13
C LEU A 106 -6.11 -10.87 2.23
N LYS A 107 -6.32 -10.93 0.90
CA LYS A 107 -5.22 -11.16 -0.06
C LYS A 107 -4.15 -10.09 0.06
N MET A 108 -4.54 -8.82 0.19
CA MET A 108 -3.62 -7.72 0.35
C MET A 108 -2.82 -7.84 1.66
N THR A 109 -3.48 -8.16 2.76
CA THR A 109 -2.80 -8.37 4.06
C THR A 109 -1.78 -9.50 3.96
N LYS A 110 -2.12 -10.62 3.32
CA LYS A 110 -1.18 -11.73 3.08
C LYS A 110 0.07 -11.27 2.30
N LEU A 111 -0.12 -10.51 1.21
CA LEU A 111 0.99 -9.96 0.43
C LEU A 111 1.84 -8.98 1.25
N LEU A 112 1.24 -8.03 1.97
CA LEU A 112 1.97 -7.08 2.82
C LEU A 112 2.73 -7.79 3.94
N THR A 113 2.16 -8.85 4.51
CA THR A 113 2.84 -9.71 5.48
C THR A 113 4.04 -10.40 4.84
N LYS A 114 3.92 -10.95 3.63
CA LYS A 114 5.05 -11.54 2.89
C LYS A 114 6.18 -10.51 2.69
N ILE A 115 5.85 -9.31 2.22
CA ILE A 115 6.83 -8.22 2.05
C ILE A 115 7.51 -7.87 3.38
N SER A 116 6.78 -7.87 4.49
CA SER A 116 7.35 -7.55 5.81
C SER A 116 8.35 -8.58 6.35
N HIS A 117 8.31 -9.82 5.86
CA HIS A 117 9.32 -10.84 6.19
C HIS A 117 10.52 -10.81 5.23
N ASN A 118 10.42 -10.07 4.12
CA ASN A 118 11.54 -9.90 3.20
C ASN A 118 12.49 -8.82 3.73
N GLU A 119 13.62 -9.25 4.31
CA GLU A 119 14.69 -8.31 4.66
C GLU A 119 15.21 -7.60 3.40
N LEU A 120 15.44 -6.30 3.46
CA LEU A 120 16.00 -5.49 2.40
C LEU A 120 17.52 -5.68 2.36
N ASN A 121 18.06 -5.81 1.15
CA ASN A 121 19.49 -5.72 0.93
C ASN A 121 19.91 -4.24 0.91
N ILE A 122 20.51 -3.78 2.02
CA ILE A 122 20.91 -2.39 2.21
C ILE A 122 22.43 -2.26 2.09
N ASP A 123 22.88 -1.51 1.08
CA ASP A 123 24.28 -1.18 0.85
C ASP A 123 24.53 0.33 1.00
N LEU A 124 25.08 0.71 2.15
CA LEU A 124 25.39 2.10 2.49
C LEU A 124 26.64 2.64 1.76
N SER A 125 27.44 1.78 1.12
CA SER A 125 28.63 2.22 0.37
C SER A 125 28.25 3.12 -0.82
N SER A 126 27.04 2.93 -1.36
CA SER A 126 26.44 3.76 -2.41
C SER A 126 26.32 5.25 -2.03
N LEU A 127 26.32 5.59 -0.74
CA LEU A 127 26.29 6.97 -0.25
C LEU A 127 27.67 7.64 -0.23
N ASN A 128 28.78 6.88 -0.38
CA ASN A 128 30.14 7.39 -0.21
C ASN A 128 30.43 8.61 -1.10
N SER A 129 29.91 8.62 -2.32
CA SER A 129 30.09 9.71 -3.29
C SER A 129 29.43 11.04 -2.87
N VAL A 130 28.39 10.99 -2.04
CA VAL A 130 27.62 12.16 -1.58
C VAL A 130 27.92 12.57 -0.13
N MET A 131 28.87 11.90 0.53
CA MET A 131 29.24 12.15 1.94
C MET A 131 29.81 13.55 2.21
N HIS A 132 30.21 14.30 1.18
CA HIS A 132 30.59 15.70 1.33
C HIS A 132 29.43 16.57 1.85
N ARG A 133 28.17 16.17 1.59
CA ARG A 133 26.97 16.88 2.04
C ARG A 133 26.64 16.52 3.49
N GLU A 134 26.26 17.51 4.29
CA GLU A 134 25.86 17.29 5.68
C GLU A 134 24.62 16.38 5.79
N ASN A 135 23.62 16.60 4.94
CA ASN A 135 22.40 15.80 4.92
C ASN A 135 22.66 14.31 4.63
N ALA A 136 23.60 14.00 3.73
CA ALA A 136 23.98 12.62 3.42
C ALA A 136 24.66 11.94 4.61
N ARG A 137 25.53 12.65 5.34
CA ARG A 137 26.17 12.13 6.56
C ARG A 137 25.15 11.86 7.67
N ARG A 138 24.19 12.77 7.86
CA ARG A 138 23.10 12.59 8.84
C ARG A 138 22.22 11.40 8.46
N PHE A 139 21.86 11.27 7.18
CA PHE A 139 21.06 10.16 6.69
C PHE A 139 21.78 8.82 6.85
N ARG A 140 23.09 8.73 6.54
CA ARG A 140 23.86 7.49 6.72
C ARG A 140 23.82 6.97 8.15
N LYS A 141 24.10 7.84 9.14
CA LYS A 141 24.05 7.48 10.57
C LYS A 141 22.66 6.97 10.98
N LYS A 142 21.61 7.56 10.40
CA LYS A 142 20.23 7.09 10.61
C LYS A 142 20.03 5.73 9.96
N ALA A 143 20.47 5.54 8.72
CA ALA A 143 20.31 4.33 7.93
C ALA A 143 21.01 3.10 8.53
N GLU A 144 22.15 3.29 9.21
CA GLU A 144 22.85 2.22 9.95
C GLU A 144 21.97 1.57 11.03
N ASN A 145 21.03 2.34 11.60
CA ASN A 145 20.13 1.88 12.65
C ASN A 145 18.69 1.66 12.16
N LEU A 146 18.43 1.81 10.85
CA LEU A 146 17.10 1.57 10.32
C LEU A 146 16.79 0.06 10.33
N PRO A 147 15.56 -0.32 10.70
CA PRO A 147 15.07 -1.66 10.45
C PRO A 147 15.18 -1.98 8.97
N LYS A 148 15.59 -3.21 8.64
CA LYS A 148 15.76 -3.66 7.26
C LYS A 148 14.51 -4.31 6.67
N TYR A 149 13.36 -4.19 7.31
CA TYR A 149 12.10 -4.73 6.80
C TYR A 149 11.09 -3.61 6.60
N ILE A 150 10.16 -3.81 5.67
CA ILE A 150 9.10 -2.85 5.39
C ILE A 150 7.81 -3.36 6.01
N SER A 151 7.18 -2.56 6.86
CA SER A 151 5.86 -2.90 7.41
C SER A 151 4.86 -1.83 6.98
N TYR A 152 3.91 -2.22 6.14
CA TYR A 152 2.88 -1.32 5.66
C TYR A 152 1.68 -1.24 6.61
N ASN A 153 1.00 -0.10 6.58
CA ASN A 153 -0.30 0.12 7.16
C ASN A 153 -1.32 0.34 6.05
N LEU A 154 -2.16 -0.67 5.82
CA LEU A 154 -3.22 -0.68 4.82
C LEU A 154 -4.33 0.35 5.13
N PHE A 155 -4.61 0.54 6.42
CA PHE A 155 -5.67 1.44 6.92
C PHE A 155 -5.10 2.79 7.41
N GLY A 156 -3.86 3.12 7.01
CA GLY A 156 -3.15 4.28 7.52
C GLY A 156 -3.52 5.61 6.86
N THR A 157 -4.22 5.58 5.73
CA THR A 157 -4.63 6.79 5.01
C THR A 157 -6.11 6.72 4.67
N LYS A 158 -6.74 7.89 4.52
CA LYS A 158 -8.15 7.97 4.10
C LYS A 158 -8.37 7.34 2.73
N THR A 159 -7.45 7.57 1.80
CA THR A 159 -7.55 7.15 0.39
C THR A 159 -7.07 5.72 0.14
N GLY A 160 -6.81 4.91 1.17
CA GLY A 160 -6.32 3.54 0.98
C GLY A 160 -4.89 3.43 0.44
N ARG A 161 -4.19 4.56 0.23
CA ARG A 161 -2.75 4.57 -0.04
C ARG A 161 -2.01 3.92 1.12
N LEU A 162 -1.05 3.06 0.81
CA LEU A 162 -0.20 2.48 1.84
C LEU A 162 0.64 3.56 2.52
N SER A 163 0.88 3.35 3.82
CA SER A 163 1.87 4.09 4.60
C SER A 163 2.80 3.09 5.29
N THR A 164 3.97 3.51 5.74
CA THR A 164 4.87 2.65 6.54
C THR A 164 4.58 2.82 8.02
N LYS A 165 4.48 1.71 8.77
CA LYS A 165 4.39 1.72 10.23
C LYS A 165 5.68 2.27 10.84
N LYS A 166 5.56 2.94 11.99
CA LYS A 166 6.71 3.36 12.81
C LYS A 166 7.55 2.13 13.17
N GLY A 167 8.88 2.28 13.17
CA GLY A 167 9.78 1.16 13.46
C GLY A 167 9.97 0.19 12.28
N SER A 168 9.71 0.63 11.04
CA SER A 168 10.06 -0.12 9.83
C SER A 168 10.86 0.76 8.85
N PHE A 169 11.42 0.16 7.80
CA PHE A 169 12.13 0.90 6.76
C PHE A 169 11.17 1.87 6.04
N PRO A 170 11.49 3.17 5.94
CA PRO A 170 10.57 4.19 5.44
C PRO A 170 10.54 4.25 3.91
N ILE A 171 10.27 3.13 3.23
CA ILE A 171 10.32 3.02 1.76
C ILE A 171 9.42 4.06 1.06
N MET A 172 8.25 4.36 1.64
CA MET A 172 7.29 5.33 1.07
C MET A 172 7.79 6.78 1.12
N ASN A 173 8.78 7.09 1.96
CA ASN A 173 9.25 8.45 2.23
C ASN A 173 10.76 8.61 2.00
N ILE A 174 11.42 7.61 1.41
CA ILE A 174 12.86 7.70 1.12
C ILE A 174 13.11 8.72 0.01
N ASN A 175 14.04 9.65 0.27
CA ASN A 175 14.45 10.62 -0.73
C ASN A 175 15.06 9.89 -1.93
N LYS A 176 14.69 10.31 -3.16
CA LYS A 176 15.18 9.75 -4.41
C LYS A 176 16.71 9.68 -4.47
N GLU A 177 17.40 10.68 -3.95
CA GLU A 177 18.88 10.71 -3.91
C GLU A 177 19.50 9.56 -3.11
N TYR A 178 18.75 8.95 -2.18
CA TYR A 178 19.24 7.90 -1.29
C TYR A 178 18.68 6.52 -1.61
N ARG A 179 17.88 6.38 -2.67
CA ARG A 179 17.27 5.10 -3.06
C ARG A 179 18.29 4.05 -3.48
N SER A 180 19.48 4.47 -3.92
CA SER A 180 20.56 3.58 -4.38
C SER A 180 21.12 2.64 -3.30
N ILE A 181 20.81 2.91 -2.02
CA ILE A 181 21.15 2.01 -0.92
C ILE A 181 20.36 0.70 -0.97
N VAL A 182 19.18 0.71 -1.58
CA VAL A 182 18.32 -0.47 -1.66
C VAL A 182 18.72 -1.27 -2.90
N LYS A 183 19.22 -2.48 -2.69
CA LYS A 183 19.69 -3.41 -3.71
C LYS A 183 18.73 -4.59 -3.85
N PRO A 184 18.65 -5.24 -5.03
CA PRO A 184 17.95 -6.50 -5.16
C PRO A 184 18.65 -7.59 -4.34
N LYS A 185 17.87 -8.59 -3.92
CA LYS A 185 18.38 -9.87 -3.38
C LYS A 185 18.72 -10.84 -4.51
N ASN A 186 17.98 -10.81 -5.61
CA ASN A 186 18.37 -11.47 -6.84
C ASN A 186 19.30 -10.53 -7.64
N ASP A 187 19.04 -10.35 -8.93
CA ASP A 187 19.97 -9.69 -9.84
C ASP A 187 19.56 -8.24 -10.16
N TYR A 188 18.26 -7.98 -10.38
CA TYR A 188 17.77 -6.68 -10.82
C TYR A 188 16.40 -6.35 -10.24
N PHE A 189 16.13 -5.06 -10.02
CA PHE A 189 14.77 -4.58 -9.84
C PHE A 189 14.10 -4.32 -11.17
N LEU A 190 12.82 -4.68 -11.27
CA LEU A 190 11.86 -4.25 -12.28
C LEU A 190 10.78 -3.42 -11.58
N GLU A 191 10.70 -2.13 -11.88
CA GLU A 191 9.61 -1.27 -11.42
C GLU A 191 8.55 -1.19 -12.51
N LEU A 192 7.29 -1.41 -12.10
CA LEU A 192 6.09 -1.29 -12.91
C LEU A 192 5.27 -0.13 -12.38
N ASP A 193 5.01 0.86 -13.23
CA ASP A 193 4.31 2.10 -12.87
C ASP A 193 3.26 2.42 -13.94
N PHE A 194 2.07 2.83 -13.53
CA PHE A 194 1.04 3.23 -14.48
C PHE A 194 1.38 4.59 -15.09
N ASN A 195 1.34 4.69 -16.42
CA ASN A 195 1.47 5.97 -17.09
C ASN A 195 0.32 6.91 -16.70
N ALA A 196 0.61 7.87 -15.82
CA ALA A 196 -0.36 8.86 -15.33
C ALA A 196 -1.64 8.21 -14.77
N ALA A 197 -1.44 7.35 -13.77
CA ALA A 197 -2.45 6.51 -13.14
C ALA A 197 -3.76 7.25 -12.81
N GLU A 198 -3.70 8.38 -12.11
CA GLU A 198 -4.89 9.16 -11.72
C GLU A 198 -5.73 9.62 -12.92
N VAL A 199 -5.09 10.01 -14.03
CA VAL A 199 -5.78 10.47 -15.24
C VAL A 199 -6.47 9.30 -15.95
N ARG A 200 -5.78 8.14 -16.02
CA ARG A 200 -6.35 6.92 -16.60
C ARG A 200 -7.53 6.40 -15.79
N THR A 201 -7.42 6.47 -14.47
CA THR A 201 -8.52 6.15 -13.55
C THR A 201 -9.72 7.03 -13.83
N LEU A 202 -9.56 8.35 -13.90
CA LEU A 202 -10.68 9.25 -14.22
C LEU A 202 -11.29 8.93 -15.58
N LEU A 203 -10.45 8.72 -16.61
CA LEU A 203 -10.92 8.39 -17.96
C LEU A 203 -11.73 7.08 -17.97
N ALA A 204 -11.31 6.08 -17.20
CA ALA A 204 -12.03 4.82 -17.08
C ALA A 204 -13.35 4.97 -16.31
N LEU A 205 -13.37 5.77 -15.23
CA LEU A 205 -14.59 6.09 -14.48
C LEU A 205 -15.60 6.85 -15.36
N ALA A 206 -15.12 7.65 -16.32
CA ALA A 206 -15.96 8.31 -17.31
C ALA A 206 -16.51 7.36 -18.39
N GLY A 207 -16.07 6.10 -18.43
CA GLY A 207 -16.46 5.13 -19.46
C GLY A 207 -15.75 5.30 -20.80
N SER A 208 -14.70 6.12 -20.86
CA SER A 208 -13.96 6.44 -22.08
C SER A 208 -12.88 5.42 -22.43
N LYS A 209 -12.57 5.27 -23.73
CA LYS A 209 -11.52 4.34 -24.20
C LYS A 209 -10.13 4.80 -23.77
N GLN A 210 -9.35 3.87 -23.22
CA GLN A 210 -7.96 4.13 -22.80
C GLN A 210 -7.04 4.35 -24.01
N PRO A 211 -6.27 5.46 -24.07
CA PRO A 211 -5.27 5.67 -25.10
C PRO A 211 -4.05 4.76 -24.86
N ARG A 212 -3.48 4.24 -25.95
CA ARG A 212 -2.27 3.38 -25.93
C ARG A 212 -0.94 4.16 -25.92
N MET A 213 -1.01 5.48 -25.77
CA MET A 213 0.13 6.39 -25.70
C MET A 213 0.12 7.15 -24.36
N ASP A 214 1.14 7.97 -24.12
CA ASP A 214 1.19 8.87 -22.96
C ASP A 214 -0.06 9.76 -22.91
N ILE A 215 -0.79 9.73 -21.80
CA ILE A 215 -2.11 10.40 -21.72
C ILE A 215 -2.01 11.92 -21.70
N HIS A 216 -0.90 12.50 -21.25
CA HIS A 216 -0.71 13.94 -21.27
C HIS A 216 -0.41 14.43 -22.69
N ALA A 217 0.38 13.66 -23.46
CA ALA A 217 0.55 13.90 -24.89
C ALA A 217 -0.76 13.69 -25.67
N TRP A 218 -1.57 12.70 -25.29
CA TRP A 218 -2.89 12.50 -25.88
C TRP A 218 -3.84 13.66 -25.58
N ASN A 219 -3.92 14.12 -24.31
CA ASN A 219 -4.73 15.26 -23.89
C ASN A 219 -4.36 16.54 -24.64
N LEU A 220 -3.06 16.77 -24.88
CA LEU A 220 -2.60 17.89 -25.70
C LEU A 220 -3.26 17.89 -27.09
N ALA A 221 -3.37 16.72 -27.72
CA ALA A 221 -4.02 16.56 -29.02
C ALA A 221 -5.56 16.68 -28.98
N GLN A 222 -6.19 16.52 -27.81
CA GLN A 222 -7.65 16.69 -27.64
C GLN A 222 -8.06 18.15 -27.36
N GLY A 223 -7.09 19.05 -27.12
CA GLY A 223 -7.31 20.47 -26.88
C GLY A 223 -7.25 20.85 -25.40
N MET A 224 -6.15 21.50 -25.02
CA MET A 224 -5.88 21.95 -23.64
C MET A 224 -6.01 23.47 -23.46
N GLY A 225 -6.49 24.18 -24.48
CA GLY A 225 -6.59 25.64 -24.56
C GLY A 225 -5.43 26.28 -25.31
N ASP A 226 -5.57 27.57 -25.62
CA ASP A 226 -4.53 28.37 -26.28
C ASP A 226 -3.34 28.55 -25.33
N ASN A 227 -2.12 28.35 -25.81
CA ASN A 227 -0.82 28.41 -25.09
C ASN A 227 -0.36 27.13 -24.36
N VAL A 228 -0.96 25.96 -24.62
CA VAL A 228 -0.41 24.68 -24.15
C VAL A 228 0.31 23.99 -25.31
N GLU A 229 1.64 24.05 -25.31
CA GLU A 229 2.46 23.53 -26.42
C GLU A 229 3.29 22.30 -26.02
N SER A 230 3.52 22.10 -24.72
CA SER A 230 4.34 21.01 -24.21
C SER A 230 3.53 20.00 -23.38
N ARG A 231 4.06 18.77 -23.29
CA ARG A 231 3.51 17.72 -22.43
C ARG A 231 3.42 18.16 -20.96
N GLU A 232 4.42 18.87 -20.45
CA GLU A 232 4.45 19.30 -19.05
C GLU A 232 3.42 20.41 -18.77
N ASP A 233 3.21 21.29 -19.73
CA ASP A 233 2.16 22.31 -19.64
C ASP A 233 0.78 21.67 -19.70
N ALA A 234 0.59 20.69 -20.59
CA ALA A 234 -0.64 19.90 -20.65
C ALA A 234 -0.93 19.19 -19.32
N LYS A 235 0.09 18.58 -18.70
CA LYS A 235 -0.06 17.96 -17.38
C LYS A 235 -0.53 18.97 -16.32
N LYS A 236 0.13 20.12 -16.22
CA LYS A 236 -0.23 21.17 -15.24
C LYS A 236 -1.63 21.72 -15.49
N ALA A 237 -1.95 22.02 -16.75
CA ALA A 237 -3.26 22.52 -17.16
C ALA A 237 -4.37 21.50 -16.83
N PHE A 238 -4.13 20.22 -17.10
CA PHE A 238 -5.08 19.14 -16.81
C PHE A 238 -5.40 19.06 -15.33
N PHE A 239 -4.39 18.95 -14.46
CA PHE A 239 -4.63 18.83 -13.01
C PHE A 239 -5.22 20.10 -12.42
N SER A 240 -4.86 21.27 -12.98
CA SER A 240 -5.49 22.52 -12.57
C SER A 240 -6.97 22.57 -12.96
N TRP A 241 -7.34 22.13 -14.16
CA TRP A 241 -8.74 21.98 -14.55
C TRP A 241 -9.44 20.95 -13.68
N LEU A 242 -8.85 19.77 -13.47
CA LEU A 242 -9.46 18.66 -12.74
C LEU A 242 -9.92 19.06 -11.33
N TYR A 243 -9.06 19.74 -10.57
CA TYR A 243 -9.32 20.04 -9.16
C TYR A 243 -9.87 21.45 -8.89
N ASP A 244 -9.94 22.32 -9.90
CA ASP A 244 -10.60 23.62 -9.80
C ASP A 244 -11.98 23.57 -10.49
N GLU A 245 -13.04 23.50 -9.70
CA GLU A 245 -14.43 23.44 -10.20
C GLU A 245 -14.81 24.67 -11.04
N LYS A 246 -14.13 25.80 -10.85
CA LYS A 246 -14.40 27.04 -11.60
C LYS A 246 -13.79 27.04 -13.00
N LYS A 247 -12.82 26.14 -13.27
CA LYS A 247 -12.19 26.05 -14.59
C LYS A 247 -13.07 25.27 -15.55
N ILE A 248 -13.36 25.91 -16.69
CA ILE A 248 -14.17 25.36 -17.77
C ILE A 248 -13.24 24.97 -18.91
N ASN A 249 -13.36 23.71 -19.36
CA ASN A 249 -12.79 23.23 -20.60
C ASN A 249 -13.79 22.22 -21.18
N ASN A 250 -14.52 22.62 -22.21
CA ASN A 250 -15.61 21.81 -22.78
C ASN A 250 -15.09 20.50 -23.38
N ASN A 251 -13.93 20.53 -24.06
CA ASN A 251 -13.33 19.32 -24.64
C ASN A 251 -12.98 18.30 -23.56
N LEU A 252 -12.38 18.74 -22.45
CA LEU A 252 -12.07 17.83 -21.34
C LEU A 252 -13.34 17.35 -20.62
N GLU A 253 -14.34 18.20 -20.46
CA GLU A 253 -15.61 17.80 -19.83
C GLU A 253 -16.37 16.76 -20.66
N GLU A 254 -16.33 16.86 -21.99
CA GLU A 254 -16.88 15.86 -22.91
C GLU A 254 -16.16 14.50 -22.84
N ILE A 255 -14.89 14.47 -22.44
CA ILE A 255 -14.08 13.24 -22.39
C ILE A 255 -14.14 12.58 -21.01
N TYR A 256 -14.01 13.39 -19.96
CA TYR A 256 -13.78 12.92 -18.59
C TYR A 256 -15.01 13.04 -17.70
N HIS A 257 -16.07 13.73 -18.15
CA HIS A 257 -17.36 13.84 -17.47
C HIS A 257 -17.23 14.09 -15.97
N ARG A 258 -16.38 15.06 -15.61
CA ARG A 258 -15.85 15.26 -14.25
C ARG A 258 -16.96 15.34 -13.21
N ASN A 259 -18.00 16.12 -13.47
CA ASN A 259 -19.11 16.29 -12.55
C ASN A 259 -19.96 15.02 -12.42
N GLN A 260 -20.25 14.37 -13.55
CA GLN A 260 -21.03 13.13 -13.57
C GLN A 260 -20.32 11.99 -12.82
N VAL A 261 -19.00 11.86 -13.02
CA VAL A 261 -18.19 10.87 -12.30
C VAL A 261 -18.24 11.12 -10.80
N ARG A 262 -18.09 12.38 -10.36
CA ARG A 262 -18.21 12.73 -8.93
C ARG A 262 -19.58 12.35 -8.38
N GLU A 263 -20.66 12.79 -9.02
CA GLU A 263 -22.04 12.59 -8.55
C GLU A 263 -22.46 11.11 -8.51
N SER A 264 -21.92 10.30 -9.43
CA SER A 264 -22.20 8.86 -9.47
C SER A 264 -21.63 8.12 -8.24
N HIS A 265 -20.55 8.63 -7.66
CA HIS A 265 -19.79 8.00 -6.57
C HIS A 265 -19.89 8.73 -5.23
N PHE A 266 -20.40 9.96 -5.20
CA PHE A 266 -20.51 10.79 -4.00
C PHE A 266 -21.96 10.87 -3.50
N LYS A 267 -22.24 10.28 -2.33
CA LYS A 267 -23.55 10.29 -1.69
C LYS A 267 -23.40 10.45 -0.18
N ASN A 268 -24.24 11.27 0.45
CA ASN A 268 -24.29 11.43 1.91
C ASN A 268 -22.91 11.70 2.56
N ASN A 269 -22.14 12.65 2.01
CA ASN A 269 -20.77 12.97 2.45
C ASN A 269 -19.78 11.79 2.39
N LYS A 270 -20.06 10.79 1.56
CA LYS A 270 -19.20 9.64 1.33
C LYS A 270 -18.92 9.45 -0.14
N VAL A 271 -17.68 9.08 -0.44
CA VAL A 271 -17.27 8.59 -1.75
C VAL A 271 -17.15 7.08 -1.68
N THR A 272 -17.70 6.37 -2.66
CA THR A 272 -17.54 4.92 -2.80
C THR A 272 -16.76 4.62 -4.08
N THR A 273 -15.63 3.92 -3.98
CA THR A 273 -14.86 3.49 -5.16
C THR A 273 -15.65 2.42 -5.94
N PRO A 274 -15.35 2.18 -7.23
CA PRO A 274 -15.95 1.09 -8.00
C PRO A 274 -15.76 -0.31 -7.38
N PHE A 275 -14.86 -0.43 -6.42
CA PHE A 275 -14.52 -1.67 -5.74
C PHE A 275 -15.16 -1.82 -4.35
N GLY A 276 -16.05 -0.89 -3.98
CA GLY A 276 -16.82 -0.93 -2.72
C GLY A 276 -16.16 -0.25 -1.53
N ASN A 277 -14.94 0.31 -1.67
CA ASN A 277 -14.32 1.04 -0.57
C ASN A 277 -15.00 2.39 -0.35
N THR A 278 -15.41 2.69 0.89
CA THR A 278 -16.15 3.90 1.22
C THR A 278 -15.34 4.84 2.11
N MET A 279 -15.39 6.14 1.83
CA MET A 279 -14.58 7.16 2.49
C MET A 279 -15.40 8.42 2.77
N GLU A 280 -15.28 8.98 3.97
CA GLU A 280 -15.84 10.30 4.30
C GLU A 280 -15.14 11.40 3.48
N ALA A 281 -15.94 12.24 2.83
CA ALA A 281 -15.47 13.37 2.02
C ALA A 281 -16.49 14.50 2.00
N ASP A 282 -16.02 15.73 1.84
CA ASP A 282 -16.89 16.81 1.38
C ASP A 282 -16.95 16.80 -0.16
N HIS A 283 -17.87 17.59 -0.72
CA HIS A 283 -18.04 17.69 -2.17
C HIS A 283 -16.77 18.14 -2.90
N HIS A 284 -16.01 19.07 -2.30
CA HIS A 284 -14.81 19.64 -2.89
C HIS A 284 -13.70 18.58 -3.06
N HIS A 285 -13.52 17.71 -2.07
CA HIS A 285 -12.51 16.67 -2.07
C HIS A 285 -12.99 15.36 -2.71
N ALA A 286 -14.31 15.18 -2.89
CA ALA A 286 -14.92 13.92 -3.30
C ALA A 286 -14.27 13.31 -4.55
N LEU A 287 -14.10 14.11 -5.61
CA LEU A 287 -13.51 13.63 -6.85
C LEU A 287 -12.03 13.23 -6.68
N SER A 288 -11.25 14.03 -5.95
CA SER A 288 -9.84 13.71 -5.70
C SER A 288 -9.70 12.42 -4.89
N TYR A 289 -10.53 12.25 -3.85
CA TYR A 289 -10.53 11.06 -3.01
C TYR A 289 -10.96 9.82 -3.80
N LEU A 290 -11.95 9.95 -4.68
CA LEU A 290 -12.37 8.88 -5.59
C LEU A 290 -11.22 8.43 -6.49
N ILE A 291 -10.57 9.38 -7.17
CA ILE A 291 -9.48 9.08 -8.12
C ILE A 291 -8.29 8.46 -7.38
N GLN A 292 -7.87 9.05 -6.26
CA GLN A 292 -6.73 8.56 -5.48
C GLN A 292 -7.01 7.19 -4.87
N GLY A 293 -8.21 6.99 -4.31
CA GLY A 293 -8.64 5.73 -3.71
C GLY A 293 -8.71 4.61 -4.73
N THR A 294 -9.37 4.87 -5.86
CA THR A 294 -9.49 3.90 -6.96
C THR A 294 -8.12 3.57 -7.55
N THR A 295 -7.24 4.55 -7.71
CA THR A 295 -5.88 4.34 -8.24
C THR A 295 -5.02 3.51 -7.28
N ALA A 296 -5.03 3.83 -5.98
CA ALA A 296 -4.28 3.08 -4.98
C ALA A 296 -4.76 1.62 -4.92
N GLU A 297 -6.08 1.41 -4.87
CA GLU A 297 -6.65 0.07 -4.86
C GLU A 297 -6.31 -0.71 -6.14
N MET A 298 -6.30 -0.04 -7.29
CA MET A 298 -5.91 -0.65 -8.56
C MET A 298 -4.47 -1.18 -8.52
N VAL A 299 -3.51 -0.35 -8.12
CA VAL A 299 -2.09 -0.72 -8.02
C VAL A 299 -1.92 -1.95 -7.12
N LEU A 300 -2.63 -1.95 -5.98
CA LEU A 300 -2.59 -3.04 -5.00
C LEU A 300 -3.24 -4.33 -5.52
N ARG A 301 -4.36 -4.24 -6.25
CA ARG A 301 -4.97 -5.38 -6.94
C ARG A 301 -4.03 -5.99 -7.96
N GLN A 302 -3.31 -5.17 -8.72
CA GLN A 302 -2.30 -5.67 -9.66
C GLN A 302 -1.09 -6.28 -8.95
N ALA A 303 -0.68 -5.73 -7.81
CA ALA A 303 0.36 -6.34 -6.98
C ALA A 303 -0.04 -7.75 -6.49
N ILE A 304 -1.30 -7.94 -6.10
CA ILE A 304 -1.83 -9.27 -5.75
C ILE A 304 -1.75 -10.24 -6.93
N LYS A 305 -2.18 -9.82 -8.14
CA LYS A 305 -2.10 -10.66 -9.34
C LYS A 305 -0.65 -11.03 -9.68
N ILE A 306 0.29 -10.10 -9.53
CA ILE A 306 1.72 -10.36 -9.72
C ILE A 306 2.24 -11.36 -8.67
N ASP A 307 1.91 -11.19 -7.40
CA ASP A 307 2.35 -12.11 -6.34
C ASP A 307 1.80 -13.52 -6.56
N GLU A 308 0.53 -13.64 -6.94
CA GLU A 308 -0.09 -14.91 -7.30
C GLU A 308 0.63 -15.59 -8.47
N PHE A 309 0.99 -14.83 -9.50
CA PHE A 309 1.77 -15.33 -10.65
C PHE A 309 3.19 -15.77 -10.26
N LEU A 310 3.82 -15.07 -9.32
CA LEU A 310 5.21 -15.30 -8.92
C LEU A 310 5.39 -16.41 -7.86
N LYS A 311 4.33 -17.10 -7.42
CA LYS A 311 4.40 -18.10 -6.33
C LYS A 311 5.43 -19.20 -6.55
N ASP A 312 5.59 -19.65 -7.79
CA ASP A 312 6.48 -20.76 -8.17
C ASP A 312 7.83 -20.30 -8.75
N TYR A 313 8.14 -19.00 -8.61
CA TYR A 313 9.34 -18.38 -9.17
C TYR A 313 10.31 -17.91 -8.09
N LYS A 314 11.59 -17.72 -8.45
CA LYS A 314 12.61 -17.11 -7.57
C LYS A 314 12.36 -15.61 -7.39
N SER A 315 11.76 -14.98 -8.39
CA SER A 315 11.44 -13.56 -8.40
C SER A 315 10.23 -13.28 -7.50
N PHE A 316 10.23 -12.14 -6.82
CA PHE A 316 9.18 -11.79 -5.88
C PHE A 316 8.96 -10.27 -5.81
N ILE A 317 7.80 -9.83 -5.31
CA ILE A 317 7.59 -8.40 -5.04
C ILE A 317 8.46 -7.99 -3.85
N SER A 318 9.43 -7.10 -4.11
CA SER A 318 10.30 -6.56 -3.08
C SER A 318 9.53 -5.56 -2.21
N PHE A 319 8.86 -4.60 -2.86
CA PHE A 319 8.08 -3.56 -2.20
C PHE A 319 7.18 -2.81 -3.19
N THR A 320 6.26 -2.02 -2.66
CA THR A 320 5.42 -1.08 -3.41
C THR A 320 5.74 0.35 -2.97
N ILE A 321 5.70 1.30 -3.90
CA ILE A 321 5.95 2.71 -3.58
C ILE A 321 5.04 3.61 -4.41
N HIS A 322 4.17 4.36 -3.72
CA HIS A 322 3.12 5.16 -4.35
C HIS A 322 2.30 4.32 -5.34
N ASP A 323 2.37 4.65 -6.63
CA ASP A 323 1.62 4.01 -7.70
C ASP A 323 2.42 2.93 -8.45
N SER A 324 3.59 2.52 -7.91
CA SER A 324 4.47 1.53 -8.52
C SER A 324 4.69 0.27 -7.68
N VAL A 325 4.93 -0.84 -8.37
CA VAL A 325 5.30 -2.15 -7.81
C VAL A 325 6.73 -2.47 -8.25
N VAL A 326 7.59 -2.79 -7.28
CA VAL A 326 8.98 -3.16 -7.53
C VAL A 326 9.16 -4.65 -7.31
N VAL A 327 9.50 -5.36 -8.39
CA VAL A 327 9.77 -6.79 -8.42
C VAL A 327 11.27 -7.02 -8.40
N ASP A 328 11.72 -7.90 -7.50
CA ASP A 328 13.08 -8.40 -7.45
C ASP A 328 13.20 -9.61 -8.40
N ILE A 329 13.89 -9.42 -9.52
CA ILE A 329 13.94 -10.37 -10.65
C ILE A 329 15.27 -11.12 -10.64
N SER A 330 15.19 -12.46 -10.74
CA SER A 330 16.35 -13.30 -11.04
C SER A 330 16.72 -13.20 -12.52
N LYS A 331 18.03 -13.21 -12.82
CA LYS A 331 18.56 -13.15 -14.17
C LYS A 331 18.02 -14.28 -15.07
N ASP A 332 17.81 -15.46 -14.50
CA ASP A 332 17.24 -16.64 -15.18
C ASP A 332 15.75 -16.44 -15.54
N GLU A 333 15.08 -15.48 -14.90
CA GLU A 333 13.64 -15.23 -14.99
C GLU A 333 13.32 -13.88 -15.66
N THR A 334 14.30 -13.26 -16.31
CA THR A 334 14.13 -11.99 -17.05
C THR A 334 13.07 -12.08 -18.15
N HIS A 335 12.79 -13.27 -18.67
CA HIS A 335 11.71 -13.53 -19.63
C HIS A 335 10.31 -13.21 -19.07
N LEU A 336 10.13 -13.19 -17.74
CA LEU A 336 8.87 -12.87 -17.08
C LEU A 336 8.48 -11.39 -17.21
N ALA A 337 9.45 -10.49 -17.45
CA ALA A 337 9.22 -9.05 -17.43
C ALA A 337 8.05 -8.59 -18.33
N ARG A 338 7.96 -9.12 -19.56
CA ARG A 338 6.85 -8.79 -20.47
C ARG A 338 5.50 -9.26 -19.94
N LYS A 339 5.46 -10.44 -19.33
CA LYS A 339 4.23 -10.99 -18.74
C LYS A 339 3.81 -10.18 -17.51
N LEU A 340 4.77 -9.76 -16.68
CA LEU A 340 4.51 -8.90 -15.52
C LEU A 340 3.96 -7.53 -15.93
N VAL A 341 4.53 -6.90 -16.97
CA VAL A 341 3.99 -5.66 -17.56
C VAL A 341 2.55 -5.86 -18.05
N SER A 342 2.27 -6.98 -18.73
CA SER A 342 0.92 -7.30 -19.20
C SER A 342 -0.06 -7.54 -18.06
N ILE A 343 0.32 -8.27 -17.01
CA ILE A 343 -0.52 -8.50 -15.83
C ILE A 343 -0.81 -7.16 -15.13
N PHE A 344 0.20 -6.31 -14.97
CA PHE A 344 0.04 -5.01 -14.34
C PHE A 344 -0.86 -4.07 -15.14
N GLY A 345 -0.76 -4.09 -16.48
CA GLY A 345 -1.56 -3.25 -17.37
C GLY A 345 -3.01 -3.70 -17.56
N ASP A 346 -3.31 -4.99 -17.33
CA ASP A 346 -4.65 -5.55 -17.55
C ASP A 346 -5.53 -5.41 -16.29
N THR A 347 -6.26 -4.30 -16.22
CA THR A 347 -7.03 -3.90 -15.04
C THR A 347 -8.54 -4.10 -15.23
N GLU A 348 -9.27 -4.15 -14.12
CA GLU A 348 -10.73 -4.16 -14.05
C GLU A 348 -11.36 -2.90 -14.67
N LEU A 349 -10.60 -1.80 -14.79
CA LEU A 349 -11.00 -0.55 -15.43
C LEU A 349 -10.46 -0.42 -16.87
N GLY A 350 -10.04 -1.54 -17.46
CA GLY A 350 -9.48 -1.62 -18.81
C GLY A 350 -7.94 -1.61 -18.83
N HIS A 351 -7.37 -1.63 -20.03
CA HIS A 351 -5.92 -1.75 -20.19
C HIS A 351 -5.20 -0.40 -19.97
N PHE A 352 -4.41 -0.30 -18.91
CA PHE A 352 -3.61 0.87 -18.59
C PHE A 352 -2.20 0.73 -19.19
N LEU A 353 -1.70 1.80 -19.80
CA LEU A 353 -0.31 1.80 -20.28
C LEU A 353 0.64 1.77 -19.08
N VAL A 354 1.63 0.88 -19.13
CA VAL A 354 2.60 0.66 -18.07
C VAL A 354 3.97 1.17 -18.50
N ASN A 355 4.57 2.02 -17.67
CA ASN A 355 5.97 2.34 -17.71
C ASN A 355 6.73 1.23 -16.97
N SER A 356 7.79 0.72 -17.59
CA SER A 356 8.69 -0.23 -16.92
C SER A 356 10.10 0.35 -16.85
N SER A 357 10.76 0.14 -15.72
CA SER A 357 12.16 0.53 -15.52
C SER A 357 12.94 -0.61 -14.84
N VAL A 358 14.22 -0.74 -15.17
CA VAL A 358 15.10 -1.80 -14.64
C VAL A 358 16.35 -1.16 -14.06
N GLY A 359 16.82 -1.68 -12.93
CA GLY A 359 18.04 -1.20 -12.28
C GLY A 359 18.70 -2.26 -11.41
N SER A 360 20.02 -2.14 -11.24
CA SER A 360 20.78 -2.93 -10.25
C SER A 360 20.60 -2.41 -8.82
N ASP A 361 19.93 -1.27 -8.66
CA ASP A 361 19.48 -0.70 -7.40
C ASP A 361 18.31 0.24 -7.64
N PHE A 362 17.59 0.56 -6.56
CA PHE A 362 16.36 1.35 -6.65
C PHE A 362 16.61 2.83 -6.99
N GLY A 363 17.83 3.34 -6.82
CA GLY A 363 18.16 4.72 -7.16
C GLY A 363 18.46 4.92 -8.65
N ASN A 364 18.97 3.88 -9.31
CA ASN A 364 19.50 3.91 -10.67
C ASN A 364 18.64 3.11 -11.66
N MET A 365 17.33 3.30 -11.59
CA MET A 365 16.37 2.67 -12.52
C MET A 365 16.40 3.34 -13.90
N ARG A 366 16.40 2.54 -14.97
CA ARG A 366 16.39 3.02 -16.36
C ARG A 366 15.18 2.48 -17.10
N GLY A 367 14.49 3.32 -17.85
CA GLY A 367 13.32 2.91 -18.62
C GLY A 367 13.64 1.76 -19.57
N ALA A 368 12.87 0.67 -19.48
CA ALA A 368 12.99 -0.48 -20.36
C ALA A 368 12.18 -0.31 -21.66
N ASN A 369 11.32 0.71 -21.73
CA ASN A 369 10.58 1.10 -22.93
C ASN A 369 11.30 2.26 -23.66
N LYS A 370 12.11 1.91 -24.66
CA LYS A 370 12.34 2.75 -25.84
C LYS A 370 12.00 1.94 -27.08
#